data_AF-A0A3C1FZ74-F1
#
_entry.id   AF-A0A3C1FZ74-F1
#
_cell.length_a   1.000
_cell.length_b   1.000
_cell.length_c   1.000
_cell.angle_alpha   90.00
_cell.angle_beta   90.00
_cell.angle_gamma   90.00
#
_symmetry.space_group_name_H-M   'P 1'
#
loop_
_entity.id
_entity.type
_entity.pdbx_description
1 polymer ?
#
loop_
_entity_poly.entity_id
_entity_poly.type
_entity_poly.pdbx_seq_one_letter_code
_entity_poly.pdbx_strand_id
1 'polypeptide(L)'
;MRIWDIPPDRLCRNHLLGEHNELHAMWNVLTQDRKGYSNHPETKRWNGKLKALFHIHEAIVQEMLARGYNHQSPLNKKLAKGKRVQDVLVDPIERQVEILKHKGCGCGV
;
A
#
# COMPACT_ATOMS: atom_id res chain seq x y z
N MET A 1 8.60 -0.35 -5.27
CA MET A 1 7.36 0.31 -4.84
C MET A 1 6.19 -0.48 -5.37
N ARG A 2 5.40 -1.06 -4.47
CA ARG A 2 4.22 -1.84 -4.78
C ARG A 2 3.26 -1.75 -3.60
N ILE A 3 2.00 -1.45 -3.90
CA ILE A 3 0.88 -1.79 -3.04
C ILE A 3 0.17 -2.95 -3.72
N TRP A 4 0.04 -4.05 -3.00
CA TRP A 4 -0.74 -5.19 -3.42
C TRP A 4 -2.21 -4.83 -3.32
N ASP A 5 -2.96 -4.99 -4.39
CA ASP A 5 -4.42 -4.89 -4.39
C ASP A 5 -5.03 -6.20 -3.84
N ILE A 6 -4.37 -6.77 -2.81
CA ILE A 6 -4.70 -8.01 -2.10
C ILE A 6 -4.97 -7.65 -0.64
N PRO A 7 -5.99 -8.25 0.01
CA PRO A 7 -6.27 -8.01 1.42
C PRO A 7 -5.02 -8.21 2.33
N PRO A 8 -4.72 -7.28 3.26
CA PRO A 8 -3.52 -7.35 4.10
C PRO A 8 -3.40 -8.61 4.97
N ASP A 9 -4.53 -9.18 5.39
CA ASP A 9 -4.62 -10.44 6.15
C ASP A 9 -4.08 -11.65 5.35
N ARG A 10 -4.09 -11.56 4.01
CA ARG A 10 -3.51 -12.58 3.13
C ARG A 10 -2.02 -12.37 2.87
N LEU A 11 -1.44 -11.24 3.27
CA LEU A 11 0.00 -10.98 3.09
C LEU A 11 0.81 -11.60 4.22
N CYS A 12 1.94 -12.23 3.90
CA CYS A 12 2.90 -12.66 4.90
C CYS A 12 3.57 -11.45 5.58
N ARG A 13 4.27 -11.66 6.69
CA ARG A 13 4.99 -10.60 7.43
C ARG A 13 5.82 -9.69 6.51
N ASN A 14 6.63 -10.27 5.62
CA ASN A 14 7.56 -9.49 4.81
C ASN A 14 6.82 -8.61 3.78
N HIS A 15 5.72 -9.10 3.21
CA HIS A 15 4.93 -8.33 2.25
C HIS A 15 4.06 -7.27 2.95
N LEU A 16 3.49 -7.57 4.12
CA LEU A 16 2.74 -6.59 4.90
C LEU A 16 3.63 -5.41 5.33
N LEU A 17 4.79 -5.70 5.91
CA LEU A 17 5.74 -4.67 6.35
C LEU A 17 6.40 -3.95 5.17
N GLY A 18 6.68 -4.67 4.09
CA GLY A 18 7.22 -4.08 2.85
C GLY A 18 6.24 -3.10 2.23
N GLU A 19 4.96 -3.50 2.11
CA GLU A 19 3.89 -2.64 1.61
C GLU A 19 3.69 -1.41 2.49
N HIS A 20 3.65 -1.57 3.82
CA HIS A 20 3.56 -0.44 4.76
C HIS A 20 4.68 0.60 4.52
N ASN A 21 5.92 0.14 4.40
CA ASN A 21 7.07 1.02 4.14
C ASN A 21 6.99 1.71 2.78
N GLU A 22 6.66 0.98 1.72
CA GLU A 22 6.54 1.55 0.37
C GLU A 22 5.35 2.52 0.26
N LEU A 23 4.26 2.26 0.99
CA LEU A 23 3.13 3.18 1.11
C LEU A 23 3.57 4.51 1.73
N HIS A 24 4.35 4.50 2.82
CA HIS A 24 4.89 5.73 3.43
C HIS A 24 5.76 6.52 2.47
N ALA A 25 6.62 5.84 1.70
CA ALA A 25 7.43 6.49 0.68
C ALA A 25 6.54 7.19 -0.38
N MET A 26 5.49 6.52 -0.85
CA MET A 26 4.52 7.09 -1.80
C MET A 26 3.77 8.28 -1.22
N TRP A 27 3.27 8.15 0.01
CA TRP A 27 2.58 9.22 0.70
C TRP A 27 3.44 10.49 0.77
N ASN A 28 4.71 10.36 1.13
CA ASN A 28 5.64 11.49 1.19
C ASN A 28 5.87 12.12 -0.19
N VAL A 29 6.00 11.30 -1.25
CA VAL A 29 6.13 11.80 -2.63
C VAL A 29 4.91 12.62 -3.03
N LEU A 30 3.71 12.10 -2.77
CA LEU A 30 2.44 12.73 -3.16
C LEU A 30 2.05 13.93 -2.30
N THR A 31 2.52 14.02 -1.05
CA THR A 31 2.13 15.09 -0.12
C THR A 31 3.17 16.19 0.06
N GLN A 32 4.44 15.91 -0.25
CA GLN A 32 5.56 16.85 -0.07
C GLN A 32 6.25 17.21 -1.39
N ASP A 33 5.62 16.90 -2.53
CA ASP A 33 6.12 17.18 -3.89
C ASP A 33 7.57 16.71 -4.12
N ARG A 34 7.92 15.52 -3.57
CA ARG A 34 9.27 14.98 -3.73
C ARG A 34 9.44 14.37 -5.12
N LYS A 35 10.61 14.57 -5.74
CA LYS A 35 10.89 14.06 -7.10
C LYS A 35 11.20 12.56 -7.16
N GLY A 36 11.76 11.97 -6.10
CA GLY A 36 12.13 10.55 -6.07
C GLY A 36 10.91 9.64 -6.23
N TYR A 37 10.96 8.66 -7.14
CA TYR A 37 9.85 7.73 -7.45
C TYR A 37 8.52 8.37 -7.89
N SER A 38 8.46 9.69 -8.10
CA SER A 38 7.28 10.40 -8.63
C SER A 38 6.80 9.82 -9.97
N ASN A 39 7.74 9.35 -10.78
CA ASN A 39 7.46 8.76 -12.08
C ASN A 39 7.17 7.26 -12.08
N HIS A 40 7.25 6.59 -10.92
CA HIS A 40 6.98 5.16 -10.82
C HIS A 40 5.49 4.87 -11.09
N PRO A 41 5.14 3.82 -11.87
CA PRO A 41 3.74 3.50 -12.18
C PRO A 41 2.86 3.38 -10.92
N GLU A 42 3.39 2.72 -9.89
CA GLU A 42 2.75 2.62 -8.58
C GLU A 42 2.43 4.01 -7.99
N THR A 43 3.39 4.92 -7.90
CA THR A 43 3.15 6.28 -7.39
C THR A 43 2.11 7.03 -8.23
N LYS A 44 2.24 6.95 -9.56
CA LYS A 44 1.36 7.68 -10.49
C LYS A 44 -0.11 7.30 -10.33
N ARG A 45 -0.42 6.02 -10.10
CA ARG A 45 -1.82 5.59 -9.97
C ARG A 45 -2.54 6.15 -8.75
N TRP A 46 -1.81 6.68 -7.77
CA TRP A 46 -2.35 7.29 -6.55
C TRP A 46 -2.54 8.81 -6.63
N ASN A 47 -2.14 9.47 -7.73
CA ASN A 47 -2.38 10.89 -7.94
C ASN A 47 -3.86 11.24 -7.84
N GLY A 48 -4.21 12.19 -6.98
CA GLY A 48 -5.60 12.56 -6.71
C GLY A 48 -6.40 11.53 -5.89
N LYS A 49 -5.76 10.51 -5.30
CA LYS A 49 -6.39 9.41 -4.56
C LYS A 49 -5.78 9.19 -3.17
N LEU A 50 -5.26 10.25 -2.54
CA LEU A 50 -4.67 10.18 -1.19
C LEU A 50 -5.65 9.65 -0.13
N LYS A 51 -6.96 9.94 -0.28
CA LYS A 51 -7.98 9.38 0.60
C LYS A 51 -8.10 7.86 0.50
N ALA A 52 -8.00 7.30 -0.72
CA ALA A 52 -7.94 5.86 -0.92
C ALA A 52 -6.66 5.26 -0.31
N LEU A 53 -5.51 5.88 -0.57
CA LEU A 53 -4.21 5.44 -0.05
C LEU A 53 -4.18 5.42 1.49
N PHE A 54 -4.79 6.44 2.11
CA PHE A 54 -4.96 6.50 3.57
C PHE A 54 -5.79 5.31 4.09
N HIS A 55 -6.88 4.93 3.42
CA HIS A 55 -7.66 3.76 3.84
C HIS A 55 -6.90 2.44 3.70
N ILE A 56 -6.06 2.29 2.67
CA ILE A 56 -5.18 1.13 2.54
C ILE A 56 -4.18 1.09 3.70
N HIS A 57 -3.58 2.23 4.06
CA HIS A 57 -2.73 2.31 5.25
C HIS A 57 -3.46 1.85 6.51
N GLU A 58 -4.68 2.35 6.76
CA GLU A 58 -5.43 1.94 7.94
C GLU A 58 -5.72 0.44 7.93
N ALA A 59 -6.04 -0.16 6.79
CA ALA A 59 -6.25 -1.62 6.69
C ALA A 59 -4.97 -2.40 7.01
N ILE A 60 -3.82 -1.96 6.51
CA ILE A 60 -2.51 -2.54 6.85
C ILE A 60 -2.24 -2.41 8.34
N VAL A 61 -2.51 -1.23 8.93
CA VAL A 61 -2.32 -0.99 10.36
C VAL A 61 -3.23 -1.87 11.20
N GLN A 62 -4.49 -2.05 10.81
CA GLN A 62 -5.40 -2.97 11.52
C GLN A 62 -4.84 -4.39 11.53
N GLU A 63 -4.32 -4.87 10.40
CA GLU A 63 -3.70 -6.19 10.33
C GLU A 63 -2.40 -6.27 11.15
N MET A 64 -1.58 -5.21 11.14
CA MET A 64 -0.41 -5.12 11.99
C MET A 64 -0.79 -5.18 13.49
N LEU A 65 -1.82 -4.45 13.91
CA LEU A 65 -2.28 -4.50 15.30
C LEU A 65 -2.83 -5.89 15.66
N ALA A 66 -3.60 -6.52 14.77
CA ALA A 66 -4.11 -7.87 14.96
C ALA A 66 -3.00 -8.92 15.13
N ARG A 67 -1.86 -8.74 14.45
CA ARG A 67 -0.66 -9.58 14.59
C ARG A 67 0.26 -9.19 15.76
N GLY A 68 -0.13 -8.22 16.59
CA GLY A 68 0.61 -7.80 17.77
C GLY A 68 1.78 -6.84 17.50
N TYR A 69 1.84 -6.19 16.33
CA TYR A 69 2.82 -5.14 16.06
C TYR A 69 2.47 -3.86 16.81
N ASN A 70 3.49 -3.18 17.35
CA ASN A 70 3.34 -1.85 17.92
C ASN A 70 3.54 -0.78 16.82
N HIS A 71 2.46 -0.40 16.13
CA HIS A 71 2.52 0.59 15.06
C HIS A 71 2.59 2.03 15.61
N GLN A 72 3.56 2.82 15.14
CA GLN A 72 3.84 4.17 15.65
C GLN A 72 4.00 5.25 14.56
N SER A 73 3.61 4.97 13.32
CA SER A 73 3.75 5.91 12.20
C SER A 73 2.41 6.19 11.51
N PRO A 74 1.42 6.77 12.21
CA PRO A 74 0.15 7.13 11.60
C PRO A 74 0.33 8.19 10.50
N LEU A 75 -0.48 8.10 9.45
CA LEU A 75 -0.56 9.13 8.41
C LEU A 75 -1.39 10.33 8.87
N ASN A 76 -1.03 11.52 8.37
CA ASN A 76 -1.81 12.73 8.65
C ASN A 76 -3.13 12.73 7.88
N LYS A 77 -4.23 12.36 8.56
CA LYS A 77 -5.59 12.33 8.01
C LYS A 77 -6.03 13.63 7.32
N LYS A 78 -5.49 14.80 7.68
CA LYS A 78 -5.84 16.08 7.03
C LYS A 78 -5.38 16.16 5.56
N LEU A 79 -4.38 15.36 5.18
CA LEU A 79 -3.87 15.28 3.81
C LEU A 79 -4.60 14.21 2.96
N ALA A 80 -5.44 13.38 3.58
CA ALA A 80 -6.21 12.32 2.92
C ALA A 80 -7.37 12.89 2.05
N LYS A 81 -6.99 13.50 0.92
CA LYS A 81 -7.90 14.19 -0.02
C LYS A 81 -8.09 13.40 -1.33
N GLY A 82 -9.05 13.85 -2.16
CA GLY A 82 -9.32 13.25 -3.47
C GLY A 82 -10.23 12.03 -3.43
N LYS A 83 -10.14 11.16 -4.46
CA LYS A 83 -11.02 9.99 -4.60
C LYS A 83 -10.83 9.01 -3.44
N ARG A 84 -11.94 8.42 -3.00
CA ARG A 84 -11.99 7.42 -1.91
C ARG A 84 -11.60 6.01 -2.35
N VAL A 85 -11.61 5.75 -3.65
CA VAL A 85 -11.40 4.43 -4.26
C VAL A 85 -10.21 4.49 -5.20
N GLN A 86 -9.42 3.43 -5.21
CA GLN A 86 -8.40 3.18 -6.22
C GLN A 86 -9.02 2.34 -7.34
N ASP A 87 -9.06 2.90 -8.54
CA ASP A 87 -9.68 2.35 -9.75
C ASP A 87 -8.67 1.93 -10.82
N VAL A 88 -7.37 2.05 -10.54
CA VAL A 88 -6.27 1.72 -11.46
C VAL A 88 -5.34 0.70 -10.81
N LEU A 89 -5.08 -0.38 -11.52
CA LEU A 89 -4.15 -1.45 -11.14
C LEU A 89 -2.87 -1.35 -11.99
N VAL A 90 -1.72 -1.62 -11.37
CA VAL A 90 -0.45 -1.79 -12.12
C VAL A 90 -0.43 -3.17 -12.78
N ASP A 91 -0.80 -4.19 -12.01
CA ASP A 91 -1.02 -5.56 -12.49
C ASP A 91 -2.45 -5.98 -12.15
N PRO A 92 -3.17 -6.72 -13.01
CA PRO A 92 -4.45 -7.35 -12.65
C PRO A 92 -4.33 -8.21 -11.39
N ILE A 93 -5.43 -8.37 -10.64
CA ILE A 93 -5.44 -9.08 -9.35
C ILE A 93 -4.91 -10.52 -9.51
N GLU A 94 -5.30 -11.21 -10.58
CA GLU A 94 -4.87 -12.57 -10.91
C GLU A 94 -3.35 -12.63 -11.05
N ARG A 95 -2.77 -11.63 -11.73
CA ARG A 95 -1.33 -11.52 -11.91
C ARG A 95 -0.61 -11.24 -10.60
N GLN A 96 -1.18 -10.41 -9.73
CA GLN A 96 -0.61 -10.15 -8.41
C GLN A 96 -0.56 -11.42 -7.55
N VAL A 97 -1.62 -12.23 -7.59
CA VAL A 97 -1.68 -13.54 -6.93
C VAL A 97 -0.60 -14.47 -7.47
N GLU A 98 -0.46 -14.58 -8.79
CA GLU A 98 0.61 -15.39 -9.41
C GLU A 98 2.00 -14.97 -8.92
N ILE A 99 2.30 -13.66 -8.93
CA ILE A 99 3.60 -13.14 -8.48
C ILE A 99 3.86 -13.55 -7.02
N LEU A 100 2.87 -13.41 -6.15
CA LEU A 100 3.00 -13.76 -4.74
C LEU A 100 3.18 -15.28 -4.53
N LYS A 101 2.47 -16.12 -5.29
CA LYS A 101 2.64 -17.59 -5.29
C LYS A 101 4.05 -17.99 -5.74
N HIS A 102 4.55 -17.39 -6.82
CA HIS A 102 5.88 -17.68 -7.35
C HIS A 102 7.02 -17.30 -6.41
N LYS A 103 6.79 -16.38 -5.46
CA LYS A 103 7.79 -16.06 -4.42
C LYS A 103 7.99 -17.19 -3.40
N GLY A 104 7.11 -18.20 -3.35
CA GLY A 104 7.23 -19.33 -2.43
C GLY A 104 7.20 -18.91 -0.95
N CYS A 105 6.45 -17.85 -0.63
CA CYS A 105 6.35 -17.30 0.73
C CYS A 105 5.02 -17.64 1.39
N GLY A 106 4.87 -17.35 2.69
CA GLY A 106 3.64 -17.63 3.45
C GLY A 106 2.48 -16.67 3.20
N CYS A 107 2.33 -16.10 2.00
CA CYS A 107 1.12 -15.34 1.67
C CYS A 107 -0.05 -16.31 1.41
N GLY A 108 -1.23 -16.01 1.94
CA GLY A 108 -2.45 -16.81 1.75
C GLY A 108 -3.16 -16.51 0.42
N VAL A 109 -2.41 -16.47 -0.69
CA VAL A 109 -2.91 -16.14 -2.04
C VAL A 109 -3.08 -17.34 -2.95
#